data_AF-A0A2S5N3J8-F1
#
_entry.id   AF-A0A2S5N3J8-F1
#
_cell.length_a   1.000
_cell.length_b   1.000
_cell.length_c   1.000
_cell.angle_alpha   90.00
_cell.angle_beta   90.00
_cell.angle_gamma   90.00
#
_symmetry.space_group_name_H-M   'P 1'
#
loop_
_entity.id
_entity.type
_entity.pdbx_description
1 polymer ?
#
loop_
_entity_poly.entity_id
_entity_poly.type
_entity_poly.pdbx_seq_one_letter_code
_entity_poly.pdbx_strand_id
1 'polypeptide(L)' 'MRLALVRNGVVENVILADADYAPEDGVLAVPAGVCGPGWVYDGETFHPPQESREQTPEPADFDAPI' A
#
# COMPACT_ATOMS: atom_id res chain seq x y z
N MET A 1 5.83 15.65 -5.99
CA MET A 1 4.43 15.22 -5.73
C MET A 1 4.44 13.77 -5.27
N ARG A 2 3.44 13.34 -4.47
CA ARG A 2 3.35 11.95 -4.03
C ARG A 2 2.63 11.14 -5.10
N LEU A 3 3.22 10.05 -5.57
CA LEU A 3 2.66 9.19 -6.61
C LEU A 3 2.52 7.76 -6.07
N ALA A 4 1.39 7.13 -6.36
CA ALA A 4 1.15 5.72 -6.10
C ALA A 4 1.44 4.95 -7.39
N LEU A 5 2.32 3.96 -7.27
CA LEU A 5 2.68 3.03 -8.33
C LEU A 5 1.69 1.88 -8.28
N VAL A 6 0.81 1.82 -9.27
CA VAL A 6 -0.24 0.82 -9.39
C VAL A 6 0.14 -0.18 -10.49
N ARG A 7 0.22 -1.46 -10.15
CA ARG A 7 0.42 -2.55 -11.09
C ARG A 7 -0.72 -3.54 -10.98
N ASN A 8 -1.33 -3.91 -12.11
CA ASN A 8 -2.51 -4.80 -12.15
C ASN A 8 -3.66 -4.33 -11.23
N GLY A 9 -3.87 -3.01 -11.10
CA GLY A 9 -4.91 -2.45 -10.23
C GLY A 9 -4.59 -2.50 -8.74
N VAL A 10 -3.35 -2.82 -8.33
CA VAL A 10 -2.91 -2.80 -6.92
C VAL A 10 -1.76 -1.83 -6.75
N VAL A 11 -1.83 -0.98 -5.72
CA VAL A 11 -0.74 -0.10 -5.31
C VAL A 11 0.40 -0.94 -4.76
N GLU A 12 1.51 -1.02 -5.49
CA GLU A 12 2.73 -1.70 -5.04
C GLU A 12 3.54 -0.79 -4.13
N ASN A 13 3.62 0.49 -4.43
CA ASN A 13 4.44 1.44 -3.69
C ASN A 13 3.91 2.86 -3.78
N VAL A 14 4.34 3.71 -2.86
CA VAL A 14 4.04 5.15 -2.87
C VAL A 14 5.33 5.94 -2.71
N ILE A 15 5.68 6.70 -3.73
CA ILE A 15 6.94 7.45 -3.81
C ILE A 15 6.70 8.95 -3.85
N LEU A 16 7.75 9.72 -3.56
CA LEU A 16 7.83 11.14 -3.89
C LEU A 16 8.62 11.27 -5.18
N ALA A 17 7.99 11.85 -6.21
CA ALA A 17 8.61 12.04 -7.51
C ALA A 17 8.31 13.44 -8.06
N ASP A 18 9.10 13.86 -9.04
CA ASP A 18 8.88 15.10 -9.79
C ASP A 18 7.80 14.93 -10.86
N ALA A 19 7.37 16.05 -11.47
CA ALA A 19 6.31 16.04 -12.48
C ALA A 19 6.67 15.24 -13.74
N ASP A 20 7.96 15.14 -14.05
CA ASP A 20 8.50 14.41 -15.21
C ASP A 20 8.73 12.92 -14.92
N TYR A 21 8.29 12.40 -13.77
CA TYR A 21 8.43 10.99 -13.46
C TYR A 21 7.58 10.13 -14.41
N ALA A 22 8.27 9.28 -15.17
CA ALA A 22 7.64 8.28 -16.03
C ALA A 22 7.75 6.90 -15.37
N PRO A 23 6.63 6.23 -15.07
CA PRO A 23 6.66 4.85 -14.59
C PRO A 23 7.16 3.88 -15.66
N GLU A 24 7.62 2.71 -15.22
CA GLU A 24 7.95 1.58 -16.08
C GLU A 24 6.70 0.98 -16.75
N ASP A 25 6.91 0.21 -17.83
CA ASP A 25 5.81 -0.36 -18.62
C ASP A 25 4.90 -1.25 -17.76
N GLY A 26 3.59 -1.05 -17.86
CA GLY A 26 2.60 -1.75 -17.04
C GLY A 26 2.43 -1.22 -15.61
N VAL A 27 3.08 -0.11 -15.25
CA VAL A 27 2.87 0.60 -13.98
C VAL A 27 2.16 1.93 -14.24
N LEU A 28 1.09 2.17 -13.50
CA LEU A 28 0.36 3.43 -13.48
C LEU A 28 0.88 4.28 -12.32
N ALA A 29 1.44 5.45 -12.62
CA ALA A 29 1.79 6.45 -11.62
C ALA A 29 0.63 7.44 -11.50
N VAL A 30 -0.12 7.33 -10.41
CA VAL A 30 -1.28 8.21 -10.13
C VAL A 30 -1.02 9.06 -8.88
N PRO A 31 -1.57 10.28 -8.77
CA PRO A 31 -1.43 11.10 -7.57
C PRO A 31 -1.86 10.34 -6.32
N ALA A 32 -0.92 10.14 -5.40
CA ALA A 32 -1.20 9.47 -4.14
C ALA A 32 -1.91 10.45 -3.20
N GLY A 33 -3.19 10.20 -2.97
CA GLY A 33 -3.96 10.81 -1.89
C GLY A 33 -3.70 10.09 -0.56
N VAL A 34 -4.79 9.60 0.05
CA VAL A 34 -4.75 8.76 1.26
C VAL A 34 -4.71 7.28 0.84
N CYS A 35 -3.63 6.85 0.21
CA CYS A 35 -3.43 5.45 -0.19
C CYS A 35 -2.06 4.94 0.29
N GLY A 36 -1.94 3.62 0.35
CA GLY A 36 -0.72 2.93 0.75
C GLY A 36 -0.47 1.68 -0.08
N PRO A 37 0.67 1.00 0.11
CA PRO A 37 0.93 -0.29 -0.51
C PRO A 37 -0.15 -1.32 -0.12
N GLY A 38 -0.54 -2.16 -1.07
CA GLY A 38 -1.61 -3.15 -0.93
C GLY A 38 -3.03 -2.61 -1.20
N TRP A 39 -3.21 -1.31 -1.42
CA TRP A 39 -4.50 -0.74 -1.78
C TRP A 39 -4.88 -1.09 -3.22
N VAL A 40 -6.16 -1.32 -3.49
CA VAL A 40 -6.65 -1.57 -4.86
C VAL A 40 -7.05 -0.25 -5.49
N TYR A 41 -6.69 -0.01 -6.75
CA TYR A 41 -7.08 1.17 -7.51
C TYR A 41 -7.96 0.77 -8.70
N ASP A 42 -9.20 1.24 -8.70
CA ASP A 42 -10.21 0.92 -9.72
C ASP A 42 -10.14 1.84 -10.95
N GLY A 43 -9.10 2.68 -11.05
CA GLY A 43 -8.96 3.70 -12.10
C GLY A 43 -9.54 5.06 -11.73
N GLU A 44 -10.34 5.14 -10.67
CA GLU A 44 -10.88 6.40 -10.14
C GLU A 44 -10.60 6.55 -8.64
N THR A 45 -10.83 5.49 -7.85
CA THR A 45 -10.75 5.52 -6.38
C THR A 45 -9.80 4.44 -5.84
N PHE A 46 -9.13 4.75 -4.72
CA PHE A 46 -8.35 3.78 -3.96
C PHE A 46 -9.19 3.12 -2.89
N HIS A 47 -9.13 1.79 -2.85
CA HIS A 47 -9.79 0.95 -1.86
C HIS A 47 -8.74 0.38 -0.91
N PRO A 48 -8.92 0.51 0.42
CA PRO A 48 -7.99 -0.07 1.38
C PRO A 48 -7.93 -1.58 1.19
N PRO A 49 -6.75 -2.20 1.39
CA PRO A 49 -6.68 -3.66 1.50
C PRO A 49 -7.63 -4.09 2.60
N GLN A 50 -8.26 -5.26 2.44
CA GLN A 50 -8.88 -5.91 3.58
C GLN A 50 -7.76 -6.17 4.58
N GLU A 51 -7.70 -5.39 5.65
CA GLU A 51 -6.87 -5.69 6.80
C GLU A 51 -7.32 -7.07 7.29
N SER A 52 -6.58 -8.11 6.90
CA SER A 52 -6.56 -9.36 7.64
C SER A 52 -6.20 -8.92 9.04
N ARG A 53 -7.20 -8.97 9.91
CA ARG A 53 -7.09 -8.74 11.34
C ARG A 53 -6.36 -9.97 11.87
N GLU A 54 -5.11 -10.14 11.48
CA GLU A 54 -4.14 -10.86 12.28
C GLU A 54 -3.92 -9.93 13.47
N GLN A 55 -4.89 -9.99 14.39
CA GLN A 55 -4.63 -9.72 15.78
C GLN A 55 -3.33 -10.46 16.06
N THR A 56 -2.24 -9.70 16.21
CA THR A 56 -1.03 -10.19 16.84
C THR A 56 -1.51 -11.08 17.98
N PRO A 57 -1.22 -12.40 17.99
CA PRO A 57 -1.55 -13.19 19.15
C PRO A 57 -0.90 -12.46 20.31
N GLU A 58 -1.73 -11.92 21.20
CA GLU A 58 -1.30 -11.39 22.48
C GLU A 58 -0.26 -12.38 22.99
N PRO A 59 1.00 -11.96 23.24
CA PRO A 59 2.04 -12.91 23.57
C PRO A 59 1.50 -13.70 24.76
N ALA A 60 1.21 -14.98 24.53
CA ALA A 60 0.79 -15.87 25.60
C ALA A 60 1.85 -15.65 26.68
N ASP A 61 1.39 -15.22 27.84
CA ASP A 61 2.18 -14.98 29.03
C ASP A 61 3.06 -16.21 29.25
N PHE A 62 4.24 -16.21 28.63
CA PHE A 62 5.33 -17.13 28.91
C PHE A 62 6.02 -16.58 30.16
N ASP A 63 5.24 -16.28 31.20
CA ASP A 63 5.73 -16.05 32.55
C ASP A 63 5.87 -17.42 33.21
N ALA A 64 6.94 -18.09 32.81
CA ALA A 64 7.66 -19.03 33.65
C ALA A 64 9.15 -18.79 33.36
N PRO A 65 10.10 -18.83 34.33
CA PRO A 65 9.98 -19.03 35.79
C PRO A 65 10.85 -18.03 36.62
N ILE A 66 10.72 -18.06 37.95
CA ILE A 66 11.85 -18.03 38.90
C ILE A 66 11.61 -19.09 39.97
#